data_AF-A0A7X4CE97-F1
#
_entry.id   AF-A0A7X4CE97-F1
#
_cell.length_a   1.000
_cell.length_b   1.000
_cell.length_c   1.000
_cell.angle_alpha   90.00
_cell.angle_beta   90.00
_cell.angle_gamma   90.00
#
_symmetry.space_group_name_H-M   'P 1'
#
loop_
_entity.id
_entity.type
_entity.pdbx_description
1 polymer ?
#
loop_
_entity_poly.entity_id
_entity_poly.type
_entity_poly.pdbx_seq_one_letter_code
_entity_poly.pdbx_strand_id
1 'polypeptide(L)'
;MEKIVPDITRSLSDGFMNDLKKSVLYPLLERVQQDHTLMLAIRKNCINIYYRGGNILRVKAKSDGSYSAFFDEKYNQSINSPIPQLPNIIRNQKDSEKWVGALQNLKLIMDSYFSTVKSELEREFQQLIARENNFSSKKRKSGYGYYIADIEFNTGIEFEDKTLSARFDILAVQRLVKQRKFRPALIEMKYGDDSLNNDSGIIKHLEDLDKFIKNEKKYNALLETMESQFCQLKELGLMEEDSDRADIKITKDEKPEVICILANHNPRSPILRDQILKNQEIDRFANSLNYDLKFFVSSFAGFSLHPSCMFSLNEFKELGSKFFWRSTTGK
;
A
#
# COMPACT_ATOMS: atom_id res chain seq x y z
N MET A 1 15.74 2.51 -36.38
CA MET A 1 15.49 1.56 -35.27
C MET A 1 14.80 2.34 -34.17
N GLU A 2 13.48 2.26 -34.08
CA GLU A 2 12.76 2.73 -32.90
C GLU A 2 13.27 1.92 -31.71
N LYS A 3 13.90 2.61 -30.74
CA LYS A 3 14.20 1.99 -29.45
C LYS A 3 12.85 1.60 -28.84
N ILE A 4 12.60 0.30 -28.74
CA ILE A 4 11.50 -0.26 -27.96
C ILE A 4 11.63 0.35 -26.56
N VAL A 5 10.73 1.28 -26.23
CA VAL A 5 10.60 1.78 -24.87
C VAL A 5 10.19 0.55 -24.06
N PRO A 6 10.98 0.09 -23.08
CA PRO A 6 10.59 -1.06 -22.28
C PRO A 6 9.22 -0.77 -21.67
N ASP A 7 8.36 -1.77 -21.63
CA ASP A 7 7.08 -1.67 -20.92
C ASP A 7 7.37 -1.45 -19.43
N ILE A 8 7.35 -0.17 -19.05
CA ILE A 8 7.68 0.36 -17.72
C ILE A 8 6.44 0.26 -16.81
N THR A 9 5.24 0.09 -17.38
CA THR A 9 4.00 0.02 -16.61
C THR A 9 3.84 -1.34 -15.95
N ARG A 10 3.73 -1.35 -14.62
CA ARG A 10 3.51 -2.59 -13.85
C ARG A 10 2.02 -2.94 -13.77
N SER A 11 1.41 -3.08 -14.94
CA SER A 11 -0.01 -3.41 -15.12
C SER A 11 -0.19 -4.86 -15.56
N LEU A 12 -1.45 -5.30 -15.60
CA LEU A 12 -1.86 -6.56 -16.22
C LEU A 12 -2.08 -6.34 -17.72
N SER A 13 -1.83 -7.37 -18.53
CA SER A 13 -2.24 -7.37 -19.93
C SER A 13 -3.76 -7.48 -20.07
N ASP A 14 -4.31 -7.06 -21.20
CA ASP A 14 -5.75 -7.18 -21.50
C ASP A 14 -6.25 -8.63 -21.39
N GLY A 15 -5.41 -9.59 -21.82
CA GLY A 15 -5.72 -11.02 -21.69
C GLY A 15 -5.86 -11.44 -20.23
N PHE A 16 -4.93 -11.01 -19.37
CA PHE A 16 -4.99 -11.29 -17.93
C PHE A 16 -6.23 -10.63 -17.30
N MET A 17 -6.49 -9.36 -17.62
CA MET A 17 -7.69 -8.65 -17.16
C MET A 17 -8.97 -9.38 -17.57
N ASN A 18 -9.04 -9.84 -18.82
CA ASN A 18 -10.18 -10.61 -19.32
C ASN A 18 -10.34 -11.95 -18.59
N ASP A 19 -9.24 -12.64 -18.29
CA ASP A 19 -9.26 -13.89 -17.53
C ASP A 19 -9.73 -13.71 -16.09
N LEU A 20 -9.40 -12.59 -15.45
CA LEU A 20 -9.95 -12.21 -14.14
C LEU A 20 -11.43 -11.86 -14.21
N LYS A 21 -11.87 -11.13 -15.24
CA LYS A 21 -13.25 -10.62 -15.30
C LYS A 21 -14.28 -11.66 -15.70
N LYS A 22 -13.91 -12.66 -16.51
CA LYS A 22 -14.91 -13.58 -17.09
C LYS A 22 -14.42 -14.96 -17.50
N SER A 23 -13.18 -15.34 -17.18
CA SER A 23 -12.58 -16.59 -17.68
C SER A 23 -11.80 -17.30 -16.56
N VAL A 24 -10.63 -17.88 -16.83
CA VAL A 24 -9.99 -18.89 -15.97
C VAL A 24 -9.64 -18.42 -14.57
N LEU A 25 -9.48 -17.10 -14.35
CA LEU A 25 -9.19 -16.52 -13.03
C LEU A 25 -10.42 -15.88 -12.37
N TYR A 26 -11.59 -15.90 -13.01
CA TYR A 26 -12.82 -15.32 -12.47
C TYR A 26 -13.18 -15.78 -11.05
N PRO A 27 -13.09 -17.09 -10.71
CA PRO A 27 -13.38 -17.54 -9.34
C PRO A 27 -12.50 -16.87 -8.27
N LEU A 28 -11.24 -16.55 -8.61
CA LEU A 28 -10.34 -15.87 -7.68
C LEU A 28 -10.76 -14.41 -7.49
N LEU A 29 -11.12 -13.70 -8.57
CA LEU A 29 -11.62 -12.33 -8.47
C LEU A 29 -12.90 -12.26 -7.65
N GLU A 30 -13.87 -13.11 -7.97
CA GLU A 30 -15.15 -13.19 -7.26
C GLU A 30 -14.94 -13.45 -5.77
N ARG A 31 -14.01 -14.34 -5.43
CA ARG A 31 -13.67 -14.61 -4.03
C ARG A 31 -13.07 -13.39 -3.32
N VAL A 32 -12.17 -12.64 -3.96
CA VAL A 32 -11.58 -11.44 -3.38
C VAL A 32 -12.65 -10.36 -3.17
N GLN A 33 -13.56 -10.19 -4.12
CA GLN A 33 -14.67 -9.23 -3.99
C GLN A 33 -15.61 -9.55 -2.82
N GLN A 34 -15.80 -10.84 -2.49
CA GLN A 34 -16.69 -11.29 -1.41
C GLN A 34 -16.01 -11.37 -0.03
N ASP A 35 -14.68 -11.34 0.02
CA ASP A 35 -13.90 -11.57 1.23
C ASP A 35 -13.05 -10.35 1.57
N HIS A 36 -13.61 -9.41 2.34
CA HIS A 36 -12.97 -8.15 2.70
C HIS A 36 -11.74 -8.28 3.61
N THR A 37 -11.31 -9.51 3.95
CA THR A 37 -10.01 -9.73 4.61
C THR A 37 -8.89 -10.00 3.60
N LEU A 38 -9.24 -10.15 2.32
CA LEU A 38 -8.30 -10.27 1.21
C LEU A 38 -8.09 -8.91 0.53
N MET A 39 -6.89 -8.70 0.01
CA MET A 39 -6.56 -7.56 -0.84
C MET A 39 -5.80 -8.05 -2.07
N LEU A 40 -6.32 -7.80 -3.27
CA LEU A 40 -5.60 -8.06 -4.51
C LEU A 40 -4.76 -6.83 -4.85
N ALA A 41 -3.48 -7.04 -5.13
CA ALA A 41 -2.58 -6.03 -5.64
C ALA A 41 -2.02 -6.45 -7.00
N ILE A 42 -1.96 -5.49 -7.92
CA ILE A 42 -1.47 -5.68 -9.29
C ILE A 42 0.04 -5.45 -9.33
N ARG A 43 0.74 -6.26 -10.09
CA ARG A 43 2.17 -6.13 -10.40
C ARG A 43 2.38 -6.46 -11.88
N LYS A 44 3.58 -6.24 -12.41
CA LYS A 44 3.90 -6.54 -13.82
C LYS A 44 3.61 -8.00 -14.15
N ASN A 45 2.55 -8.23 -14.93
CA ASN A 45 2.07 -9.57 -15.34
C ASN A 45 1.86 -10.57 -14.18
N CYS A 46 1.55 -10.08 -12.99
CA CYS A 46 1.14 -10.91 -11.87
C CYS A 46 0.22 -10.17 -10.90
N ILE A 47 -0.54 -10.95 -10.15
CA ILE A 47 -1.28 -10.47 -8.99
C ILE A 47 -0.75 -11.15 -7.74
N ASN A 48 -0.76 -10.41 -6.64
CA ASN A 48 -0.64 -10.97 -5.29
C ASN A 48 -1.98 -10.78 -4.59
N ILE A 49 -2.43 -11.78 -3.87
CA ILE A 49 -3.56 -11.69 -2.95
C ILE A 49 -2.98 -11.72 -1.55
N TYR A 50 -3.31 -10.71 -0.76
CA TYR A 50 -2.82 -10.51 0.59
C TYR A 50 -3.88 -10.87 1.64
N TYR A 51 -3.44 -11.50 2.72
CA TYR A 51 -4.20 -11.76 3.94
C TYR A 51 -3.36 -11.33 5.15
N ARG A 52 -3.87 -10.40 5.95
CA ARG A 52 -3.19 -9.80 7.12
C ARG A 52 -1.77 -9.33 6.79
N GLY A 53 -1.60 -8.68 5.65
CA GLY A 53 -0.33 -8.16 5.15
C GLY A 53 0.57 -9.20 4.47
N GLY A 54 0.32 -10.50 4.65
CA GLY A 54 1.06 -11.60 4.02
C GLY A 54 0.52 -11.99 2.65
N ASN A 55 1.37 -12.49 1.76
CA ASN A 55 0.97 -12.91 0.41
C ASN A 55 0.43 -14.36 0.42
N ILE A 56 -0.89 -14.53 0.51
CA ILE A 56 -1.55 -15.84 0.55
C ILE A 56 -1.59 -16.52 -0.82
N LEU A 57 -1.54 -15.75 -1.92
CA LEU A 57 -1.52 -16.34 -3.26
C LEU A 57 -0.90 -15.38 -4.26
N ARG A 58 0.18 -15.81 -4.91
CA ARG A 58 0.70 -15.16 -6.11
C ARG A 58 0.24 -15.90 -7.36
N VAL A 59 -0.30 -15.17 -8.33
CA VAL A 59 -0.63 -15.69 -9.67
C VAL A 59 0.16 -14.90 -10.71
N LYS A 60 0.96 -15.58 -11.53
CA LYS A 60 1.81 -14.94 -12.55
C LYS A 60 1.55 -15.56 -13.92
N ALA A 61 1.37 -14.70 -14.93
CA ALA A 61 1.17 -15.13 -16.31
C ALA A 61 2.42 -15.81 -16.86
N LYS A 62 2.22 -16.83 -17.69
CA LYS A 62 3.26 -17.54 -18.44
C LYS A 62 3.10 -17.30 -19.93
N SER A 63 4.18 -17.55 -20.68
CA SER A 63 4.21 -17.38 -22.14
C SER A 63 3.27 -18.33 -22.91
N ASP A 64 2.85 -19.43 -22.27
CA ASP A 64 1.93 -20.43 -22.84
C ASP A 64 0.45 -20.09 -22.61
N GLY A 65 0.15 -18.90 -22.06
CA GLY A 65 -1.22 -18.46 -21.74
C GLY A 65 -1.77 -19.05 -20.44
N SER A 66 -1.02 -19.90 -19.73
CA SER A 66 -1.38 -20.39 -18.40
C SER A 66 -0.85 -19.48 -17.28
N TYR A 67 -1.25 -19.76 -16.04
CA TYR A 67 -0.80 -19.00 -14.87
C TYR A 67 -0.11 -19.90 -13.87
N SER A 68 1.08 -19.52 -13.41
CA SER A 68 1.68 -20.16 -12.23
C SER A 68 1.04 -19.59 -10.96
N ALA A 69 0.69 -20.47 -10.03
CA ALA A 69 0.10 -20.14 -8.74
C ALA A 69 1.00 -20.63 -7.60
N PHE A 70 1.17 -19.82 -6.55
CA PHE A 70 2.11 -20.09 -5.48
C PHE A 70 1.63 -19.57 -4.12
N PHE A 71 1.75 -20.43 -3.09
CA PHE A 71 1.64 -20.10 -1.66
C PHE A 71 3.01 -20.31 -1.01
N ASP A 72 3.41 -19.39 -0.11
CA ASP A 72 4.71 -19.44 0.54
C ASP A 72 4.69 -20.39 1.75
N GLU A 73 5.34 -21.54 1.63
CA GLU A 73 5.38 -22.57 2.67
C GLU A 73 6.05 -22.11 3.96
N LYS A 74 6.77 -20.96 3.96
CA LYS A 74 7.31 -20.39 5.21
C LYS A 74 6.22 -20.15 6.26
N TYR A 75 5.00 -19.85 5.83
CA TYR A 75 3.86 -19.67 6.72
C TYR A 75 3.49 -20.95 7.48
N ASN A 76 4.00 -22.11 7.10
CA ASN A 76 3.73 -23.35 7.78
C ASN A 76 4.86 -23.79 8.75
N GLN A 77 5.97 -23.05 8.82
CA GLN A 77 7.15 -23.43 9.60
C GLN A 77 6.87 -23.56 11.12
N SER A 78 5.93 -22.78 11.65
CA SER A 78 5.64 -22.76 13.09
C SER A 78 4.74 -23.91 13.55
N ILE A 79 3.92 -24.47 12.66
CA ILE A 79 2.86 -25.44 13.03
C ILE A 79 2.96 -26.78 12.29
N ASN A 80 3.72 -26.86 11.20
CA ASN A 80 3.87 -28.06 10.36
C ASN A 80 2.53 -28.74 10.01
N SER A 81 1.49 -27.94 9.71
CA SER A 81 0.18 -28.47 9.34
C SER A 81 0.17 -28.97 7.89
N PRO A 82 -0.68 -29.96 7.54
CA PRO A 82 -0.80 -30.39 6.15
C PRO A 82 -1.26 -29.23 5.25
N ILE A 83 -0.41 -28.81 4.31
CA ILE A 83 -0.80 -27.84 3.28
C ILE A 83 -1.66 -28.58 2.25
N PRO A 84 -2.83 -28.03 1.84
CA PRO A 84 -3.64 -28.62 0.79
C PRO A 84 -2.83 -28.83 -0.50
N GLN A 85 -3.00 -29.97 -1.16
CA GLN A 85 -2.40 -30.21 -2.47
C GLN A 85 -3.10 -29.33 -3.51
N LEU A 86 -2.36 -28.36 -4.04
CA LEU A 86 -2.87 -27.34 -4.95
C LEU A 86 -2.16 -27.39 -6.30
N PRO A 87 -2.85 -27.06 -7.40
CA PRO A 87 -2.21 -27.02 -8.71
C PRO A 87 -1.25 -25.84 -8.81
N ASN A 88 0.01 -26.12 -9.11
CA ASN A 88 1.04 -25.08 -9.35
C ASN A 88 0.78 -24.27 -10.62
N ILE A 89 -0.06 -24.78 -11.53
CA ILE A 89 -0.45 -24.12 -12.77
C ILE A 89 -1.97 -24.11 -12.87
N ILE A 90 -2.55 -22.93 -13.12
CA ILE A 90 -3.96 -22.72 -13.41
C ILE A 90 -4.10 -22.65 -14.94
N ARG A 91 -4.85 -23.59 -15.53
CA ARG A 91 -5.15 -23.61 -16.98
C ARG A 91 -6.63 -23.45 -17.30
N ASN A 92 -7.49 -23.64 -16.31
CA ASN A 92 -8.93 -23.60 -16.45
C ASN A 92 -9.56 -23.17 -15.12
N GLN A 93 -10.87 -22.92 -15.16
CA GLN A 93 -11.62 -22.44 -14.01
C GLN A 93 -11.59 -23.40 -12.82
N LYS A 94 -11.60 -24.72 -13.05
CA LYS A 94 -11.54 -25.74 -11.99
C LYS A 94 -10.24 -25.69 -11.19
N ASP A 95 -9.13 -25.30 -11.82
CA ASP A 95 -7.86 -25.10 -11.11
C ASP A 95 -7.95 -23.89 -10.16
N SER A 96 -8.56 -22.78 -10.61
CA SER A 96 -8.83 -21.62 -9.77
C SER A 96 -9.80 -21.93 -8.61
N GLU A 97 -10.84 -22.72 -8.86
CA GLU A 97 -11.80 -23.14 -7.83
C GLU A 97 -11.14 -23.97 -6.72
N LYS A 98 -10.15 -24.82 -7.04
CA LYS A 98 -9.36 -25.53 -6.02
C LYS A 98 -8.61 -24.57 -5.11
N TRP A 99 -8.01 -23.52 -5.67
CA TRP A 99 -7.37 -22.46 -4.89
C TRP A 99 -8.37 -21.75 -3.99
N VAL A 100 -9.53 -21.35 -4.53
CA VAL A 100 -10.62 -20.73 -3.73
C VAL A 100 -11.05 -21.63 -2.57
N GLY A 101 -11.28 -22.92 -2.82
CA GLY A 101 -11.68 -23.89 -1.80
C GLY A 101 -10.64 -24.11 -0.69
N ALA A 102 -9.36 -23.89 -0.98
CA ALA A 102 -8.28 -24.04 0.01
C ALA A 102 -7.99 -22.77 0.82
N LEU A 103 -8.51 -21.60 0.43
CA LEU A 103 -8.15 -20.32 1.07
C LEU A 103 -8.40 -20.30 2.57
N GLN A 104 -9.47 -20.92 3.07
CA GLN A 104 -9.72 -20.95 4.52
C GLN A 104 -8.63 -21.73 5.29
N ASN A 105 -8.15 -22.83 4.73
CA ASN A 105 -7.05 -23.60 5.33
C ASN A 105 -5.73 -22.81 5.26
N LEU A 106 -5.47 -22.14 4.13
CA LEU A 106 -4.28 -21.30 3.99
C LEU A 106 -4.30 -20.10 4.95
N LYS A 107 -5.46 -19.51 5.19
CA LYS A 107 -5.65 -18.46 6.21
C LYS A 107 -5.34 -18.96 7.61
N LEU A 108 -5.84 -20.14 7.98
CA LEU A 108 -5.54 -20.75 9.28
C LEU A 108 -4.04 -20.99 9.49
N ILE A 109 -3.34 -21.46 8.45
CA ILE A 109 -1.88 -21.62 8.46
C ILE A 109 -1.20 -20.27 8.72
N MET A 110 -1.59 -19.24 7.97
CA MET A 110 -1.05 -17.88 8.13
C MET A 110 -1.37 -17.28 9.50
N ASP A 111 -2.58 -17.44 10.02
CA ASP A 111 -2.96 -16.93 11.34
C ASP A 111 -2.10 -17.53 12.46
N SER A 112 -1.81 -18.82 12.36
CA SER A 112 -0.93 -19.50 13.30
C SER A 112 0.50 -18.98 13.19
N TYR A 113 1.02 -18.77 11.98
CA TYR A 113 2.33 -18.15 11.78
C TYR A 113 2.41 -16.75 12.38
N PHE A 114 1.44 -15.89 12.08
CA PHE A 114 1.41 -14.51 12.57
C PHE A 114 1.23 -14.41 14.09
N SER A 115 0.64 -15.42 14.74
CA SER A 115 0.62 -15.49 16.20
C SER A 115 2.02 -15.58 16.85
N THR A 116 3.02 -16.05 16.09
CA THR A 116 4.39 -16.24 16.56
C THR A 116 5.36 -15.14 16.11
N VAL A 117 5.02 -14.37 15.08
CA VAL A 117 5.91 -13.36 14.47
C VAL A 117 5.35 -11.95 14.68
N LYS A 118 5.91 -11.23 15.67
CA LYS A 118 5.47 -9.87 16.03
C LYS A 118 5.73 -8.81 14.95
N SER A 119 6.70 -9.01 14.06
CA SER A 119 7.12 -8.03 13.04
C SER A 119 6.11 -7.84 11.90
N GLU A 120 5.07 -8.66 11.79
CA GLU A 120 4.12 -8.64 10.67
C GLU A 120 2.91 -7.72 10.91
N LEU A 121 2.77 -7.15 12.12
CA LEU A 121 1.66 -6.26 12.46
C LEU A 121 1.64 -5.01 11.57
N GLU A 122 2.79 -4.40 11.27
CA GLU A 122 2.86 -3.22 10.40
C GLU A 122 2.19 -3.47 9.04
N ARG A 123 2.49 -4.62 8.40
CA ARG A 123 1.91 -5.02 7.11
C ARG A 123 0.42 -5.33 7.20
N GLU A 124 -0.03 -5.92 8.31
CA GLU A 124 -1.46 -6.10 8.56
C GLU A 124 -2.18 -4.75 8.60
N PHE A 125 -1.63 -3.76 9.30
CA PHE A 125 -2.22 -2.43 9.37
C PHE A 125 -2.16 -1.68 8.03
N GLN A 126 -1.12 -1.84 7.21
CA GLN A 126 -1.09 -1.31 5.85
C GLN A 126 -2.30 -1.82 5.04
N GLN A 127 -2.58 -3.13 5.10
CA GLN A 127 -3.75 -3.73 4.43
C GLN A 127 -5.07 -3.22 5.01
N LEU A 128 -5.17 -3.04 6.34
CA LEU A 128 -6.36 -2.48 6.98
C LEU A 128 -6.61 -1.04 6.50
N ILE A 129 -5.58 -0.20 6.41
CA ILE A 129 -5.68 1.17 5.89
C ILE A 129 -6.15 1.15 4.44
N ALA A 130 -5.60 0.26 3.59
CA ALA A 130 -6.04 0.08 2.21
C ALA A 130 -7.54 -0.23 2.13
N ARG A 131 -8.01 -1.20 2.93
CA ARG A 131 -9.42 -1.58 2.99
C ARG A 131 -10.33 -0.44 3.43
N GLU A 132 -10.01 0.21 4.54
CA GLU A 132 -10.83 1.30 5.08
C GLU A 132 -10.91 2.49 4.12
N ASN A 133 -9.85 2.74 3.36
CA ASN A 133 -9.84 3.82 2.40
C ASN A 133 -10.55 3.50 1.08
N ASN A 134 -10.60 2.22 0.67
CA ASN A 134 -11.22 1.83 -0.60
C ASN A 134 -12.68 1.40 -0.48
N PHE A 135 -13.15 0.95 0.70
CA PHE A 135 -14.48 0.33 0.85
C PHE A 135 -15.34 0.88 1.99
N SER A 136 -14.92 1.94 2.71
CA SER A 136 -15.73 2.46 3.81
C SER A 136 -16.99 3.18 3.31
N SER A 137 -18.16 2.69 3.77
CA SER A 137 -19.49 3.21 3.42
C SER A 137 -19.69 4.71 3.69
N LYS A 138 -18.85 5.31 4.54
CA LYS A 138 -18.87 6.73 4.89
C LYS A 138 -18.28 7.64 3.81
N LYS A 139 -17.32 7.19 2.98
CA LYS A 139 -16.74 7.98 1.88
C LYS A 139 -17.73 8.28 0.77
N ARG A 140 -18.76 7.44 0.63
CA ARG A 140 -19.88 7.60 -0.33
C ARG A 140 -20.56 8.97 -0.29
N LYS A 141 -20.39 9.76 0.78
CA LYS A 141 -21.07 11.06 0.96
C LYS A 141 -20.17 12.29 0.93
N SER A 142 -18.86 12.17 1.18
CA SER A 142 -17.99 13.35 1.33
C SER A 142 -17.23 13.73 0.06
N GLY A 143 -17.01 12.79 -0.88
CA GLY A 143 -16.21 13.01 -2.10
C GLY A 143 -14.70 13.21 -1.86
N TYR A 144 -14.28 13.59 -0.66
CA TYR A 144 -12.90 13.76 -0.23
C TYR A 144 -12.32 12.47 0.36
N GLY A 145 -11.10 12.10 -0.06
CA GLY A 145 -10.35 11.00 0.55
C GLY A 145 -9.17 10.49 -0.26
N TYR A 146 -8.43 9.56 0.33
CA TYR A 146 -7.35 8.81 -0.31
C TYR A 146 -7.86 7.49 -0.88
N TYR A 147 -7.43 7.09 -2.06
CA TYR A 147 -7.61 5.75 -2.61
C TYR A 147 -6.25 5.04 -2.62
N ILE A 148 -6.21 3.76 -2.30
CA ILE A 148 -4.96 3.01 -2.14
C ILE A 148 -4.90 1.91 -3.20
N ALA A 149 -3.91 1.97 -4.08
CA ALA A 149 -3.70 0.96 -5.11
C ALA A 149 -2.86 -0.22 -4.62
N ASP A 150 -1.97 0.04 -3.67
CA ASP A 150 -0.93 -0.93 -3.37
C ASP A 150 -0.36 -0.83 -1.96
N ILE A 151 0.16 -1.96 -1.47
CA ILE A 151 0.97 -2.08 -0.26
C ILE A 151 2.26 -2.86 -0.57
N GLU A 152 3.33 -2.59 0.20
CA GLU A 152 4.66 -3.19 0.00
C GLU A 152 5.13 -3.09 -1.48
N PHE A 153 4.96 -1.91 -2.08
CA PHE A 153 5.32 -1.68 -3.47
C PHE A 153 6.83 -1.50 -3.59
N ASN A 154 7.50 -2.50 -4.15
CA ASN A 154 8.88 -2.36 -4.59
C ASN A 154 8.88 -1.79 -6.01
N THR A 155 9.55 -0.67 -6.24
CA THR A 155 9.63 -0.05 -7.57
C THR A 155 10.23 -1.00 -8.58
N GLY A 156 11.30 -1.73 -8.22
CA GLY A 156 11.96 -2.75 -9.03
C GLY A 156 12.01 -2.41 -10.52
N ILE A 157 12.18 -1.12 -10.82
CA ILE A 157 12.31 -0.63 -12.19
C ILE A 157 13.79 -0.78 -12.47
N GLU A 158 14.13 -1.83 -13.21
CA GLU A 158 15.46 -2.02 -13.77
C GLU A 158 15.68 -0.91 -14.80
N PHE A 159 16.12 0.25 -14.32
CA PHE A 159 16.86 1.17 -15.17
C PHE A 159 18.28 0.64 -15.31
N GLU A 160 18.99 1.08 -16.36
CA GLU A 160 20.39 0.69 -16.63
C GLU A 160 21.30 0.86 -15.38
N ASP A 161 20.95 1.77 -14.47
CA ASP A 161 21.48 1.86 -13.11
C ASP A 161 20.67 1.03 -12.10
N LYS A 162 21.23 -0.13 -11.71
CA LYS A 162 20.74 -1.07 -10.67
C LYS A 162 20.62 -0.48 -9.25
N THR A 163 20.82 0.82 -9.07
CA THR A 163 21.21 1.40 -7.77
C THR A 163 20.08 2.08 -6.99
N LEU A 164 18.89 2.31 -7.56
CA LEU A 164 17.73 2.78 -6.78
C LEU A 164 16.48 1.94 -7.03
N SER A 165 16.42 0.79 -6.33
CA SER A 165 15.17 0.10 -6.02
C SER A 165 14.66 0.68 -4.70
N ALA A 166 13.50 1.34 -4.73
CA ALA A 166 12.84 1.86 -3.53
C ALA A 166 11.66 0.95 -3.19
N ARG A 167 11.38 0.76 -1.90
CA ARG A 167 10.15 0.11 -1.44
C ARG A 167 9.30 1.16 -0.73
N PHE A 168 8.04 1.24 -1.11
CA PHE A 168 7.04 2.09 -0.48
C PHE A 168 6.03 1.21 0.23
N ASP A 169 5.68 1.57 1.46
CA ASP A 169 4.74 0.77 2.24
C ASP A 169 3.34 0.83 1.65
N ILE A 170 2.87 2.01 1.23
CA ILE A 170 1.53 2.19 0.65
C ILE A 170 1.57 3.24 -0.47
N LEU A 171 0.93 2.91 -1.61
CA LEU A 171 0.73 3.82 -2.73
C LEU A 171 -0.72 4.31 -2.79
N ALA A 172 -0.89 5.64 -2.79
CA ALA A 172 -2.21 6.25 -2.73
C ALA A 172 -2.38 7.44 -3.69
N VAL A 173 -3.65 7.80 -3.97
CA VAL A 173 -4.02 9.06 -4.60
C VAL A 173 -5.05 9.78 -3.74
N GLN A 174 -4.85 11.06 -3.50
CA GLN A 174 -5.81 11.94 -2.86
C GLN A 174 -6.72 12.55 -3.93
N ARG A 175 -8.03 12.42 -3.76
CA ARG A 175 -9.00 13.08 -4.64
C ARG A 175 -9.30 14.49 -4.15
N LEU A 176 -9.03 15.46 -5.01
CA LEU A 176 -9.27 16.88 -4.77
C LEU A 176 -10.53 17.32 -5.53
N VAL A 177 -11.71 17.04 -4.95
CA VAL A 177 -13.03 17.21 -5.62
C VAL A 177 -13.22 18.59 -6.24
N LYS A 178 -12.96 19.65 -5.47
CA LYS A 178 -13.14 21.04 -5.93
C LYS A 178 -12.25 21.40 -7.13
N GLN A 179 -11.10 20.73 -7.25
CA GLN A 179 -10.10 21.00 -8.29
C GLN A 179 -10.20 19.99 -9.43
N ARG A 180 -10.99 18.91 -9.28
CA ARG A 180 -11.07 17.77 -10.21
C ARG A 180 -9.70 17.17 -10.52
N LYS A 181 -8.83 17.10 -9.50
CA LYS A 181 -7.46 16.59 -9.58
C LYS A 181 -7.29 15.34 -8.71
N PHE A 182 -6.37 14.47 -9.12
CA PHE A 182 -5.87 13.38 -8.31
C PHE A 182 -4.41 13.64 -7.99
N ARG A 183 -4.13 13.86 -6.72
CA ARG A 183 -2.80 14.16 -6.20
C ARG A 183 -2.14 12.87 -5.73
N PRO A 184 -0.92 12.53 -6.17
CA PRO A 184 -0.24 11.32 -5.71
C PRO A 184 0.19 11.45 -4.24
N ALA A 185 0.10 10.35 -3.50
CA ALA A 185 0.52 10.25 -2.10
C ALA A 185 1.33 8.96 -1.88
N LEU A 186 2.55 9.12 -1.35
CA LEU A 186 3.43 8.03 -0.95
C LEU A 186 3.43 7.96 0.56
N ILE A 187 3.07 6.81 1.13
CA ILE A 187 2.82 6.70 2.56
C ILE A 187 3.80 5.69 3.15
N GLU A 188 4.50 6.14 4.19
CA GLU A 188 5.38 5.33 5.05
C GLU A 188 4.62 5.04 6.35
N MET A 189 4.58 3.78 6.75
CA MET A 189 3.91 3.36 7.98
C MET A 189 4.94 2.91 9.01
N LYS A 190 4.77 3.36 10.25
CA LYS A 190 5.52 2.86 11.41
C LYS A 190 4.55 2.40 12.48
N TYR A 191 4.70 1.16 12.92
CA TYR A 191 3.87 0.57 13.97
C TYR A 191 4.64 0.41 15.29
N GLY A 192 4.20 1.13 16.32
CA GLY A 192 4.78 1.09 17.66
C GLY A 192 6.19 1.70 17.73
N ASP A 193 6.65 2.02 18.94
CA ASP A 193 7.82 2.90 19.13
C ASP A 193 9.15 2.29 18.66
N ASP A 194 9.30 0.97 18.75
CA ASP A 194 10.55 0.28 18.38
C ASP A 194 10.86 0.39 16.88
N SER A 195 9.85 0.63 16.04
CA SER A 195 10.00 0.76 14.58
C SER A 195 10.74 2.05 14.14
N LEU A 196 10.87 3.04 15.04
CA LEU A 196 11.48 4.35 14.72
C LEU A 196 13.01 4.39 14.86
N ASN A 197 13.60 3.50 15.66
CA ASN A 197 15.01 3.56 16.08
C ASN A 197 15.96 2.58 15.35
N ASN A 198 15.43 1.64 14.57
CA ASN A 198 16.25 0.59 13.95
C ASN A 198 17.07 1.12 12.76
N ASP A 199 17.98 0.30 12.20
CA ASP A 199 18.83 0.59 11.02
C ASP A 199 18.06 1.01 9.73
N SER A 200 16.73 0.99 9.81
CA SER A 200 15.76 1.45 8.81
C SER A 200 14.74 2.41 9.45
N GLY A 201 15.23 3.37 10.24
CA GLY A 201 14.43 4.41 10.88
C GLY A 201 13.84 5.40 9.88
N ILE A 202 12.91 6.22 10.36
CA ILE A 202 12.11 7.13 9.52
C ILE A 202 12.94 8.08 8.65
N ILE A 203 14.10 8.55 9.13
CA ILE A 203 15.01 9.42 8.38
C ILE A 203 15.50 8.73 7.09
N LYS A 204 15.96 7.48 7.18
CA LYS A 204 16.48 6.75 6.02
C LYS A 204 15.40 6.53 4.97
N HIS A 205 14.18 6.18 5.40
CA HIS A 205 13.03 6.05 4.50
C HIS A 205 12.69 7.38 3.81
N LEU A 206 12.71 8.50 4.53
CA LEU A 206 12.52 9.83 3.95
C LEU A 206 13.63 10.24 2.99
N GLU A 207 14.90 9.87 3.26
CA GLU A 207 16.00 10.08 2.32
C GLU A 207 15.80 9.30 1.02
N ASP A 208 15.39 8.04 1.11
CA ASP A 208 15.18 7.20 -0.06
C ASP A 208 13.98 7.67 -0.89
N LEU A 209 12.90 8.11 -0.22
CA LEU A 209 11.76 8.78 -0.86
C LEU A 209 12.18 10.08 -1.56
N ASP A 210 12.94 10.94 -0.89
CA ASP A 210 13.40 12.22 -1.44
C ASP A 210 14.30 12.00 -2.68
N LYS A 211 15.25 11.07 -2.60
CA LYS A 211 16.09 10.68 -3.74
C LYS A 211 15.26 10.13 -4.90
N PHE A 212 14.23 9.34 -4.60
CA PHE A 212 13.36 8.76 -5.62
C PHE A 212 12.51 9.83 -6.33
N ILE A 213 11.84 10.71 -5.58
CA ILE A 213 10.97 11.76 -6.13
C ILE A 213 11.78 12.76 -6.98
N LYS A 214 12.99 13.11 -6.55
CA LYS A 214 13.90 13.98 -7.33
C LYS A 214 14.31 13.39 -8.67
N ASN A 215 14.19 12.08 -8.86
CA ASN A 215 14.43 11.46 -10.14
C ASN A 215 13.15 11.48 -10.99
N GLU A 216 12.94 12.57 -11.73
CA GLU A 216 11.74 12.80 -12.54
C GLU A 216 11.36 11.62 -13.43
N LYS A 217 12.34 10.96 -14.07
CA LYS A 217 12.08 9.80 -14.94
C LYS A 217 11.47 8.63 -14.17
N LYS A 218 12.05 8.28 -13.01
CA LYS A 218 11.55 7.18 -12.16
C LYS A 218 10.21 7.55 -11.52
N TYR A 219 10.07 8.80 -11.11
CA TYR A 219 8.85 9.30 -10.50
C TYR A 219 7.68 9.33 -11.49
N ASN A 220 7.87 9.85 -12.70
CA ASN A 220 6.84 9.82 -13.75
C ASN A 220 6.42 8.39 -14.13
N ALA A 221 7.37 7.47 -14.20
CA ALA A 221 7.09 6.03 -14.41
C ALA A 221 6.24 5.42 -13.28
N LEU A 222 6.47 5.85 -12.02
CA LEU A 222 5.63 5.46 -10.89
C LEU A 222 4.21 6.02 -11.04
N LEU A 223 4.05 7.29 -11.43
CA LEU A 223 2.74 7.90 -11.62
C LEU A 223 1.92 7.14 -12.68
N GLU A 224 2.53 6.81 -13.82
CA GLU A 224 1.87 6.02 -14.87
C GLU A 224 1.52 4.61 -14.41
N THR A 225 2.38 3.99 -13.61
CA THR A 225 2.08 2.70 -12.98
C THR A 225 0.89 2.80 -12.03
N MET A 226 0.86 3.81 -11.17
CA MET A 226 -0.24 4.04 -10.24
C MET A 226 -1.54 4.26 -11.00
N GLU A 227 -1.58 5.16 -11.99
CA GLU A 227 -2.76 5.40 -12.84
C GLU A 227 -3.30 4.10 -13.43
N SER A 228 -2.43 3.29 -14.04
CA SER A 228 -2.83 2.02 -14.64
C SER A 228 -3.38 1.03 -13.61
N GLN A 229 -2.72 0.88 -12.48
CA GLN A 229 -3.20 0.02 -11.38
C GLN A 229 -4.56 0.50 -10.85
N PHE A 230 -4.75 1.79 -10.63
CA PHE A 230 -6.02 2.37 -10.17
C PHE A 230 -7.16 2.08 -11.16
N CYS A 231 -6.93 2.30 -12.46
CA CYS A 231 -7.93 2.01 -13.48
C CYS A 231 -8.27 0.51 -13.56
N GLN A 232 -7.26 -0.37 -13.50
CA GLN A 232 -7.48 -1.81 -13.52
C GLN A 232 -8.21 -2.31 -12.25
N LEU A 233 -7.83 -1.82 -11.07
CA LEU A 233 -8.52 -2.17 -9.82
C LEU A 233 -9.97 -1.70 -9.81
N LYS A 234 -10.25 -0.50 -10.37
CA LYS A 234 -11.62 -0.02 -10.60
C LYS A 234 -12.39 -0.93 -11.56
N GLU A 235 -11.80 -1.31 -12.69
CA GLU A 235 -12.43 -2.20 -13.68
C GLU A 235 -12.74 -3.60 -13.11
N LEU A 236 -11.93 -4.06 -12.16
CA LEU A 236 -12.11 -5.30 -11.43
C LEU A 236 -13.13 -5.18 -10.27
N GLY A 237 -13.73 -4.01 -10.04
CA GLY A 237 -14.65 -3.80 -8.92
C GLY A 237 -13.99 -3.87 -7.54
N LEU A 238 -12.67 -3.65 -7.46
CA LEU A 238 -11.87 -3.71 -6.25
C LEU A 238 -11.57 -2.31 -5.65
N MET A 239 -12.17 -1.29 -6.23
CA MET A 239 -12.19 0.09 -5.73
C MET A 239 -13.59 0.64 -5.95
N GLU A 240 -14.08 1.47 -5.02
CA GLU A 240 -15.40 2.06 -5.18
C GLU A 240 -15.50 2.89 -6.47
N GLU A 241 -16.58 2.64 -7.23
CA GLU A 241 -17.00 3.49 -8.32
C GLU A 241 -17.54 4.78 -7.73
N ASP A 242 -16.81 5.89 -7.89
CA ASP A 242 -17.51 7.15 -7.90
C ASP A 242 -18.34 7.22 -9.19
N SER A 243 -19.56 7.75 -9.07
CA SER A 243 -20.56 7.88 -10.13
C SER A 243 -20.05 8.61 -11.39
N ASP A 244 -18.93 9.34 -11.28
CA ASP A 244 -18.18 9.85 -12.41
C ASP A 244 -17.30 8.75 -13.02
N ARG A 245 -17.76 8.24 -14.16
CA ARG A 245 -17.10 7.23 -15.02
C ARG A 245 -15.72 7.64 -15.57
N ALA A 246 -15.12 8.74 -15.12
CA ALA A 246 -13.82 9.18 -15.58
C ALA A 246 -12.70 8.30 -15.02
N ASP A 247 -11.71 8.01 -15.85
CA ASP A 247 -10.46 7.37 -15.47
C ASP A 247 -9.70 8.24 -14.46
N ILE A 248 -8.99 7.61 -13.52
CA ILE A 248 -8.11 8.33 -12.60
C ILE A 248 -6.91 8.83 -13.40
N LYS A 249 -6.81 10.15 -13.55
CA LYS A 249 -5.64 10.83 -14.12
C LYS A 249 -4.92 11.58 -13.02
N ILE A 250 -3.75 11.08 -12.64
CA ILE A 250 -2.89 11.70 -11.67
C ILE A 250 -2.34 12.98 -12.31
N THR A 251 -2.46 14.08 -11.56
CA THR A 251 -2.04 15.39 -12.04
C THR A 251 -0.52 15.50 -11.85
N LYS A 252 0.26 15.30 -12.94
CA LYS A 252 1.73 15.21 -12.89
C LYS A 252 2.43 16.48 -12.40
N ASP A 253 1.79 17.64 -12.55
CA ASP A 253 2.26 18.94 -12.05
C ASP A 253 1.90 19.20 -10.57
N GLU A 254 1.05 18.37 -9.97
CA GLU A 254 0.79 18.46 -8.53
C GLU A 254 1.94 17.87 -7.73
N LYS A 255 2.48 18.68 -6.82
CA LYS A 255 3.45 18.27 -5.82
C LYS A 255 2.89 17.07 -5.04
N PRO A 256 3.52 15.89 -4.96
CA PRO A 256 2.99 14.76 -4.17
C PRO A 256 2.92 15.05 -2.67
N GLU A 257 2.15 14.23 -1.95
CA GLU A 257 2.25 14.12 -0.50
C GLU A 257 3.16 12.94 -0.11
N VAL A 258 4.04 13.16 0.86
CA VAL A 258 4.73 12.09 1.58
C VAL A 258 4.12 12.04 2.98
N ILE A 259 3.43 10.94 3.31
CA ILE A 259 2.66 10.84 4.55
C ILE A 259 3.31 9.81 5.46
N CYS A 260 3.66 10.22 6.68
CA CYS A 260 4.07 9.30 7.74
C CYS A 260 2.86 8.95 8.61
N ILE A 261 2.51 7.67 8.66
CA ILE A 261 1.49 7.12 9.57
C ILE A 261 2.20 6.52 10.78
N LEU A 262 2.01 7.16 11.92
CA LEU A 262 2.50 6.67 13.22
C LEU A 262 1.38 5.90 13.91
N ALA A 263 1.30 4.59 13.67
CA ALA A 263 0.26 3.75 14.26
C ALA A 263 0.67 3.20 15.63
N ASN A 264 -0.24 3.31 16.60
CA ASN A 264 -0.09 2.74 17.95
C ASN A 264 1.20 3.17 18.68
N HIS A 265 1.68 4.38 18.43
CA HIS A 265 2.80 4.96 19.17
C HIS A 265 2.34 5.49 20.52
N ASN A 266 3.20 5.35 21.53
CA ASN A 266 2.99 6.04 22.80
C ASN A 266 3.40 7.50 22.60
N PRO A 267 2.48 8.48 22.72
CA PRO A 267 2.85 9.88 22.54
C PRO A 267 3.96 10.31 23.50
N ARG A 268 4.06 9.67 24.68
CA ARG A 268 5.05 9.97 25.74
C ARG A 268 6.40 9.29 25.52
N SER A 269 6.56 8.53 24.44
CA SER A 269 7.78 7.80 24.15
C SER A 269 8.96 8.76 23.94
N PRO A 270 10.10 8.54 24.62
CA PRO A 270 11.33 9.28 24.32
C PRO A 270 11.76 9.09 22.86
N ILE A 271 11.50 7.91 22.30
CA ILE A 271 11.87 7.57 20.91
C ILE A 271 11.14 8.48 19.92
N LEU A 272 9.81 8.62 20.05
CA LEU A 272 9.03 9.53 19.21
C LEU A 272 9.52 10.99 19.36
N ARG A 273 9.81 11.40 20.59
CA ARG A 273 10.33 12.74 20.88
C ARG A 273 11.68 12.98 20.21
N ASP A 274 12.60 12.05 20.36
CA ASP A 274 14.00 12.23 19.97
C ASP A 274 14.20 12.00 18.47
N GLN A 275 13.47 11.06 17.85
CA GLN A 275 13.57 10.78 16.42
C GLN A 275 12.74 11.72 15.54
N ILE A 276 11.61 12.25 16.03
CA ILE A 276 10.70 13.06 15.21
C ILE A 276 10.56 14.48 15.73
N LEU A 277 10.16 14.66 17.00
CA LEU A 277 9.76 15.98 17.48
C LEU A 277 10.95 16.94 17.68
N LYS A 278 12.11 16.42 18.12
CA LYS A 278 13.33 17.18 18.39
C LYS A 278 14.42 16.99 17.34
N ASN A 279 14.26 16.04 16.42
CA ASN A 279 15.26 15.79 15.38
C ASN A 279 15.21 16.88 14.30
N GLN A 280 16.20 17.76 14.30
CA GLN A 280 16.33 18.85 13.33
C GLN A 280 16.55 18.33 11.90
N GLU A 281 17.05 17.10 11.72
CA GLU A 281 17.20 16.52 10.38
C GLU A 281 15.87 16.33 9.67
N ILE A 282 14.75 16.18 10.40
CA ILE A 282 13.43 16.09 9.76
C ILE A 282 13.03 17.41 9.11
N ASP A 283 13.47 18.55 9.64
CA ASP A 283 13.07 19.87 9.15
C ASP A 283 13.50 20.07 7.68
N ARG A 284 14.56 19.41 7.21
CA ARG A 284 14.96 19.47 5.79
C ARG A 284 13.93 18.82 4.86
N PHE A 285 13.28 17.74 5.29
CA PHE A 285 12.25 17.05 4.51
C PHE A 285 10.91 17.80 4.58
N ALA A 286 10.61 18.41 5.72
CA ALA A 286 9.43 19.26 5.87
C ALA A 286 9.45 20.47 4.93
N ASN A 287 10.64 20.99 4.61
CA ASN A 287 10.85 22.12 3.71
C ASN A 287 11.15 21.71 2.25
N SER A 288 10.89 20.45 1.87
CA SER A 288 11.12 19.97 0.51
C SER A 288 10.30 20.77 -0.52
N LEU A 289 10.94 21.16 -1.62
CA LEU A 289 10.26 21.77 -2.78
C LEU A 289 9.57 20.73 -3.67
N ASN A 290 9.87 19.44 -3.49
CA ASN A 290 9.40 18.37 -4.40
C ASN A 290 8.17 17.62 -3.89
N TYR A 291 7.91 17.64 -2.59
CA TYR A 291 6.73 17.01 -1.98
C TYR A 291 6.29 17.74 -0.70
N ASP A 292 5.07 17.52 -0.27
CA ASP A 292 4.59 17.97 1.05
C ASP A 292 4.72 16.82 2.07
N LEU A 293 5.58 16.99 3.07
CA LEU A 293 5.67 16.05 4.19
C LEU A 293 4.48 16.26 5.14
N LYS A 294 3.74 15.20 5.43
CA LYS A 294 2.57 15.19 6.32
C LYS A 294 2.70 14.09 7.37
N PHE A 295 2.13 14.34 8.54
CA PHE A 295 1.97 13.33 9.58
C PHE A 295 0.49 13.07 9.81
N PHE A 296 0.09 11.81 9.69
CA PHE A 296 -1.26 11.40 10.01
C PHE A 296 -1.38 11.13 11.50
N VAL A 297 -2.36 11.78 12.14
CA VAL A 297 -2.74 11.54 13.53
C VAL A 297 -4.20 11.16 13.55
N SER A 298 -4.53 10.01 14.12
CA SER A 298 -5.92 9.65 14.35
C SER A 298 -6.51 10.57 15.42
N SER A 299 -7.53 11.34 15.07
CA SER A 299 -8.37 12.07 16.02
C SER A 299 -9.83 11.84 15.63
N PHE A 300 -10.72 11.65 16.63
CA PHE A 300 -12.12 11.25 16.46
C PHE A 300 -12.28 9.90 15.71
N ALA A 301 -12.01 8.83 16.46
CA ALA A 301 -11.89 7.40 16.10
C ALA A 301 -12.49 6.91 14.75
N GLY A 302 -11.59 6.67 13.78
CA GLY A 302 -11.73 5.82 12.59
C GLY A 302 -10.48 5.92 11.70
N PHE A 303 -9.96 4.80 11.17
CA PHE A 303 -8.68 4.69 10.43
C PHE A 303 -8.69 5.28 9.00
N SER A 304 -9.74 6.01 8.62
CA SER A 304 -9.79 6.68 7.32
C SER A 304 -8.90 7.92 7.33
N LEU A 305 -8.02 8.03 6.33
CA LEU A 305 -7.14 9.18 6.15
C LEU A 305 -7.99 10.38 5.73
N HIS A 306 -8.37 11.23 6.67
CA HIS A 306 -9.10 12.48 6.37
C HIS A 306 -8.09 13.62 6.18
N PRO A 307 -8.15 14.40 5.08
CA PRO A 307 -7.18 15.49 4.84
C PRO A 307 -7.11 16.52 5.98
N SER A 308 -8.21 16.81 6.68
CA SER A 308 -8.21 17.71 7.85
C SER A 308 -7.49 17.16 9.09
N CYS A 309 -7.10 15.88 9.07
CA CYS A 309 -6.27 15.24 10.09
C CYS A 309 -4.81 15.04 9.60
N MET A 310 -4.45 15.58 8.43
CA MET A 310 -3.09 15.58 7.90
C MET A 310 -2.41 16.89 8.25
N PHE A 311 -1.62 16.87 9.32
CA PHE A 311 -0.93 18.05 9.81
C PHE A 311 0.44 18.17 9.14
N SER A 312 0.85 19.40 8.81
CA SER A 312 2.26 19.69 8.56
C SER A 312 3.08 19.43 9.83
N LEU A 313 4.41 19.30 9.70
CA LEU A 313 5.27 19.09 10.86
C LEU A 313 5.10 20.19 11.93
N ASN A 314 4.89 21.45 11.53
CA ASN A 314 4.67 22.56 12.46
C ASN A 314 3.31 22.47 13.18
N GLU A 315 2.22 22.21 12.45
CA GLU A 315 0.88 22.02 13.05
C GLU A 315 0.83 20.78 13.96
N PHE A 316 1.57 19.72 13.59
CA PHE A 316 1.71 18.52 14.41
C PHE A 316 2.51 18.80 15.69
N LYS A 317 3.64 19.52 15.58
CA LYS A 317 4.43 19.99 16.74
C LYS A 317 3.56 20.83 17.69
N GLU A 318 2.71 21.72 17.17
CA GLU A 318 1.76 22.50 17.97
C GLU A 318 0.67 21.65 18.62
N LEU A 319 0.06 20.70 17.90
CA LEU A 319 -0.94 19.79 18.45
C LEU A 319 -0.35 18.92 19.58
N GLY A 320 0.84 18.35 19.37
CA GLY A 320 1.57 17.57 20.37
C GLY A 320 1.90 18.38 21.62
N SER A 321 2.26 19.66 21.47
CA SER A 321 2.55 20.55 22.61
C SER A 321 1.38 20.68 23.60
N LYS A 322 0.13 20.56 23.12
CA LYS A 322 -1.10 20.60 23.94
C LYS A 322 -1.31 19.35 24.78
N PHE A 323 -0.79 18.21 24.35
CA PHE A 323 -0.81 16.96 25.12
C PHE A 323 0.36 16.86 26.12
N PHE A 324 1.40 17.67 25.90
CA PHE A 324 2.67 17.59 26.62
C PHE A 324 2.96 18.75 27.57
N TRP A 325 1.96 19.46 28.09
CA TRP A 325 2.18 20.38 29.23
C TRP A 325 1.01 20.45 30.22
N ARG A 326 1.04 19.52 31.17
CA ARG A 326 0.93 19.81 32.61
C ARG A 326 2.00 18.99 33.32
N SER A 327 3.27 19.35 33.15
CA SER A 327 4.21 19.11 34.24
C SER A 327 3.85 20.14 35.31
N THR A 328 3.34 19.62 36.42
CA THR A 328 3.28 20.33 37.68
C THR A 328 4.71 20.76 38.05
N THR A 329 5.11 21.96 37.66
CA THR A 329 5.82 22.83 38.58
C THR A 329 4.78 23.25 39.62
N GLY A 330 4.86 22.62 40.79
CA GLY A 330 3.85 22.80 41.84
C GLY A 330 4.17 22.18 43.19
N LYS A 331 5.46 22.01 43.53
CA LYS A 331 6.12 22.21 44.84
C LYS A 331 7.46 21.51 44.88
#